data_AF-A0A9D2VKG1-F1
#
_entry.id   AF-A0A9D2VKG1-F1
#
_cell.length_a   1.000
_cell.length_b   1.000
_cell.length_c   1.000
_cell.angle_alpha   90.00
_cell.angle_beta   90.00
_cell.angle_gamma   90.00
#
_symmetry.space_group_name_H-M   'P 1'
#
loop_
_entity.id
_entity.type
_entity.pdbx_description
1 polymer ?
#
loop_
_entity_poly.entity_id
_entity_poly.type
_entity_poly.pdbx_seq_one_letter_code
_entity_poly.pdbx_strand_id
1 'polypeptide(L)' 'MEHACKVTVLEKRLFPELQAEYLADPQSGACSCFEVGQEFLFERNEKRDDFWHFRE' A
#
# COMPACT_ATOMS: atom_id res chain seq x y z
N MET A 1 4.35 -16.72 -18.02
CA MET A 1 3.64 -15.48 -18.45
C MET A 1 4.31 -14.32 -17.77
N GLU A 2 4.68 -13.28 -18.51
CA GLU A 2 5.35 -12.09 -17.99
C GLU A 2 4.35 -10.93 -17.93
N HIS A 3 4.15 -10.37 -16.74
CA HIS A 3 3.27 -9.22 -16.54
C HIS A 3 3.97 -8.15 -15.72
N ALA A 4 3.72 -6.89 -16.09
CA ALA A 4 4.16 -5.74 -15.33
C ALA A 4 2.98 -4.78 -15.10
N CYS A 5 2.87 -4.26 -13.88
CA CYS A 5 1.87 -3.26 -13.51
C CYS A 5 2.55 -2.11 -12.77
N LYS A 6 2.40 -0.88 -13.29
CA LYS A 6 2.83 0.33 -12.60
C LYS A 6 1.66 0.90 -11.80
N VAL A 7 1.87 1.13 -10.51
CA VAL A 7 0.87 1.69 -9.60
C VAL A 7 1.40 2.97 -8.99
N THR A 8 0.56 4.00 -8.96
CA THR A 8 0.86 5.29 -8.32
C THR A 8 -0.12 5.54 -7.20
N VAL A 9 0.38 5.92 -6.03
CA VAL A 9 -0.45 6.31 -4.88
C VAL A 9 -1.01 7.71 -5.16
N LEU A 10 -2.31 7.82 -5.37
CA LEU A 10 -2.95 9.09 -5.72
C LEU A 10 -3.31 9.94 -4.51
N GLU A 11 -3.77 9.30 -3.43
CA GLU A 11 -4.19 9.97 -2.21
C GLU A 11 -4.14 9.02 -1.01
N LYS A 12 -4.12 9.61 0.20
CA LYS A 12 -4.31 8.88 1.47
C LYS A 12 -5.57 9.42 2.13
N ARG A 13 -6.54 8.55 2.40
CA ARG A 13 -7.75 8.89 3.15
C ARG A 13 -7.74 8.17 4.49
N LEU A 14 -8.06 8.91 5.54
CA LEU A 14 -8.24 8.40 6.89
C LEU A 14 -9.72 8.51 7.24
N PHE A 15 -10.30 7.45 7.80
CA PHE A 15 -11.69 7.40 8.24
C PHE A 15 -11.70 7.19 9.76
N PRO A 16 -11.68 8.26 10.57
CA PRO A 16 -11.56 8.16 12.02
C PRO A 16 -12.67 7.34 12.68
N GLU A 17 -13.89 7.37 12.12
CA GLU A 17 -15.03 6.59 12.57
C GLU A 17 -14.77 5.08 12.43
N LEU A 18 -14.18 4.67 11.31
CA LEU A 18 -13.81 3.26 11.09
C LEU A 18 -12.61 2.85 11.96
N GLN A 19 -11.68 3.79 12.24
CA GLN A 19 -10.59 3.52 13.17
C GLN A 19 -11.10 3.22 14.57
N ALA A 20 -12.05 4.02 15.06
CA ALA A 20 -12.63 3.83 16.39
C ALA A 20 -13.48 2.55 16.51
N GLU A 21 -14.17 2.14 15.45
CA GLU A 21 -15.03 0.95 15.46
C GLU A 21 -14.23 -0.36 15.31
N TYR A 22 -13.18 -0.36 14.47
CA TYR A 22 -12.57 -1.61 14.01
C TYR A 22 -11.10 -1.80 14.41
N LEU A 23 -10.34 -0.74 14.72
CA LEU A 23 -8.92 -0.90 15.07
C LEU A 23 -8.73 -1.24 16.55
N ALA A 24 -7.74 -2.09 16.82
CA ALA A 24 -7.29 -2.37 18.18
C ALA A 24 -6.75 -1.10 18.87
N ASP A 25 -6.08 -0.23 18.11
CA ASP A 25 -5.72 1.13 18.52
C ASP A 25 -6.52 2.15 17.68
N PRO A 26 -7.52 2.82 18.29
CA PRO A 26 -8.32 3.86 17.65
C PRO A 26 -7.51 5.07 17.13
N GLN A 27 -6.26 5.25 17.58
CA GLN A 27 -5.40 6.38 17.24
C GLN A 27 -4.25 6.02 16.28
N SER A 28 -4.34 4.87 15.61
CA SER A 28 -3.32 4.42 14.65
C SER A 28 -3.02 5.43 13.53
N GLY A 29 -3.97 6.32 13.21
CA GLY A 29 -3.76 7.39 12.24
C GLY A 29 -3.54 6.90 10.81
N ALA A 30 -2.96 7.75 9.96
CA ALA A 30 -2.73 7.43 8.55
C ALA A 30 -1.55 6.46 8.36
N CYS A 31 -1.66 5.59 7.36
CA CYS A 31 -0.59 4.66 7.00
C CYS A 31 0.70 5.41 6.60
N SER A 32 1.81 5.05 7.24
CA SER A 32 3.16 5.59 6.97
C SER A 32 3.90 4.86 5.83
N CYS A 33 3.36 3.75 5.34
CA CYS A 33 4.04 2.87 4.39
C CYS A 33 3.92 3.36 2.94
N PHE A 34 2.97 4.25 2.68
CA PHE A 34 2.68 4.79 1.35
C PHE A 34 2.71 6.31 1.40
N GLU A 35 3.30 6.93 0.40
CA GLU A 35 3.27 8.38 0.23
C GLU A 35 2.56 8.77 -1.06
N VAL A 36 1.85 9.90 -1.05
CA VAL A 36 1.17 10.40 -2.24
C VAL A 36 2.20 10.72 -3.32
N GLY A 37 1.95 10.23 -4.53
CA GLY A 37 2.88 10.31 -5.66
C GLY A 37 3.92 9.18 -5.70
N GLN A 38 3.98 8.30 -4.71
CA GLN A 38 4.87 7.14 -4.73
C GLN A 38 4.46 6.18 -5.85
N GLU A 39 5.47 5.66 -6.56
CA GLU A 39 5.28 4.73 -7.67
C GLU A 39 5.87 3.35 -7.34
N PHE A 40 5.15 2.31 -7.74
CA PHE A 40 5.55 0.91 -7.63
C PHE A 40 5.48 0.23 -8.98
N LEU A 41 6.41 -0.68 -9.24
CA LEU A 41 6.38 -1.57 -10.40
C LEU A 41 6.29 -3.01 -9.88
N PHE A 42 5.16 -3.66 -10.16
CA PHE A 42 4.91 -5.04 -9.82
C PHE A 42 5.19 -5.92 -11.02
N GLU A 43 6.01 -6.94 -10.84
CA GLU A 43 6.46 -7.82 -11.90
C GLU A 43 6.09 -9.26 -11.53
N ARG A 44 5.43 -9.95 -12.47
CA ARG A 44 5.20 -11.39 -12.41
C ARG A 44 5.97 -12.06 -13.54
N ASN A 45 6.99 -12.83 -13.19
CA ASN A 45 7.81 -13.62 -14.09
C ASN A 45 8.33 -14.88 -13.36
N GLU A 46 9.16 -15.68 -14.02
CA GLU A 46 9.69 -16.93 -13.43
C GLU A 46 10.56 -16.74 -12.18
N LYS A 47 11.04 -15.51 -11.93
CA LYS A 47 11.95 -15.16 -10.82
C LYS A 47 11.30 -14.28 -9.74
N ARG A 48 10.20 -13.60 -10.07
CA ARG A 48 9.46 -12.69 -9.19
C ARG A 48 7.97 -12.91 -9.37
N ASP A 49 7.28 -13.20 -8.28
CA ASP A 49 5.81 -13.24 -8.22
C ASP A 49 5.32 -12.48 -6.99
N ASP A 50 6.09 -11.48 -6.54
CA ASP A 50 5.84 -10.72 -5.34
C ASP A 50 5.00 -9.47 -5.63
N PHE A 51 3.96 -9.30 -4.83
CA PHE A 51 2.96 -8.25 -5.00
C PHE A 51 3.41 -6.92 -4.41
N TRP A 52 4.40 -6.90 -3.50
CA TRP A 52 5.06 -5.72 -2.89
C TRP A 52 6.06 -6.16 -1.80
N HIS A 53 7.12 -5.36 -1.57
CA HIS A 53 8.04 -5.52 -0.44
C HIS A 53 8.03 -4.26 0.43
N PHE A 54 7.88 -4.41 1.75
CA PHE A 54 8.15 -3.33 2.70
C PHE A 54 9.60 -2.90 2.47
N ARG A 55 9.79 -1.67 2.00
CA ARG A 55 11.07 -1.00 2.14
C ARG A 55 11.07 -0.41 3.54
N GLU A 56 11.99 -0.91 4.39
CA GLU A 56 12.33 -0.25 5.65
C GLU A 56 12.79 1.19 5.42
#